data_AF-A0A0L9UUW8-F1
#
_entry.id   AF-A0A0L9UUW8-F1
#
_cell.length_a   1.000
_cell.length_b   1.000
_cell.length_c   1.000
_cell.angle_alpha   90.00
_cell.angle_beta   90.00
_cell.angle_gamma   90.00
#
_symmetry.space_group_name_H-M   'P 1'
#
loop_
_entity.id
_entity.type
_entity.pdbx_description
1 polymer ?
#
loop_
_entity_poly.entity_id
_entity_poly.type
_entity_poly.pdbx_seq_one_letter_code
_entity_poly.pdbx_strand_id
1 'polypeptide(L)'
;MAQPSSSSSLPAKSDAEVEEILDRMLTRLALCDDSKLEPLLAKLLPLCISSLSSQSPAVRKKVLEILSHVNKRVKLQPQIGLPLSDLWKLYSGSSAVPIIRNFCIVYIEMAFQRVNAKEKEDLAPDLLMNISKLPLQHQEIILRIIVKVIGECHSGKICEEVAAKYKKVKNPQDRELFIEFCLHTILYQRVSQSGGFPPGLSIAQVNRVTGKQQLQSHEILQRKLGILNVIQAMELAPELVYPLYIAASVDCEEPVIKRGEELLKKKASGANLDDLNLINRLFLLFNGTVGVENADSESRVSPGNYALKAKLMSIFCRSIAAANNFPSTLQCIFGCIYGNGTTSRLKQLGMEFTVWVFKHAKIEQLKLMGPVILSGIMKSLDNYPSSEADATAREVKTYAFQSIGLLAQRMPHLFSCTMNLAEDALEVVLMM
;
A
#
# COMPACT_ATOMS: atom_id res chain seq x y z
N MET A 1 -55.48 -36.71 -0.79
CA MET A 1 -55.36 -35.25 -0.59
C MET A 1 -53.92 -34.83 -0.86
N ALA A 2 -53.76 -33.70 -1.53
CA ALA A 2 -52.64 -33.33 -2.39
C ALA A 2 -51.26 -33.13 -1.71
N GLN A 3 -50.20 -33.47 -2.44
CA GLN A 3 -48.84 -32.94 -2.25
C GLN A 3 -48.77 -31.49 -2.78
N PRO A 4 -48.00 -30.57 -2.15
CA PRO A 4 -47.82 -29.22 -2.68
C PRO A 4 -46.56 -29.11 -3.56
N SER A 5 -46.82 -28.66 -4.79
CA SER A 5 -46.10 -27.61 -5.54
C SER A 5 -44.59 -27.71 -5.74
N SER A 6 -44.25 -28.15 -6.96
CA SER A 6 -43.05 -27.87 -7.73
C SER A 6 -42.71 -26.38 -7.80
N SER A 7 -41.51 -26.00 -7.35
CA SER A 7 -40.87 -24.74 -7.69
C SER A 7 -40.42 -24.76 -9.16
N SER A 8 -40.98 -23.87 -9.97
CA SER A 8 -40.64 -23.66 -11.38
C SER A 8 -39.19 -23.17 -11.56
N SER A 9 -38.30 -24.05 -12.03
CA SER A 9 -37.02 -23.67 -12.63
C SER A 9 -37.20 -23.49 -14.14
N LEU A 10 -36.81 -22.33 -14.68
CA LEU A 10 -36.72 -22.08 -16.12
C LEU A 10 -35.91 -23.21 -16.81
N PRO A 11 -36.29 -23.68 -18.01
CA PRO A 11 -35.56 -24.73 -18.70
C PRO A 11 -34.17 -24.22 -19.08
N ALA A 12 -33.12 -24.89 -18.59
CA ALA A 12 -31.76 -24.67 -19.06
C ALA A 12 -31.72 -25.00 -20.56
N LYS A 13 -31.35 -24.02 -21.39
CA LYS A 13 -31.19 -24.21 -22.83
C LYS A 13 -30.20 -25.36 -23.09
N SER A 14 -30.50 -26.20 -24.07
CA SER A 14 -29.63 -27.32 -24.43
C SER A 14 -28.28 -26.80 -24.96
N ASP A 15 -27.19 -27.52 -24.72
CA ASP A 15 -25.84 -27.10 -25.17
C ASP A 15 -25.79 -26.92 -26.70
N ALA A 16 -26.59 -27.68 -27.46
CA ALA A 16 -26.72 -27.55 -28.91
C ALA A 16 -27.39 -26.22 -29.33
N GLU A 17 -28.43 -25.77 -28.62
CA GLU A 17 -29.05 -24.46 -28.86
C GLU A 17 -28.09 -23.32 -28.53
N VAL A 18 -27.28 -23.46 -27.48
CA VAL A 18 -26.26 -22.47 -27.11
C VAL A 18 -25.19 -22.39 -28.20
N GLU A 19 -24.74 -23.52 -28.72
CA GLU A 19 -23.78 -23.57 -29.83
C GLU A 19 -24.31 -22.90 -31.10
N GLU A 20 -25.56 -23.18 -31.49
CA GLU A 20 -26.18 -22.55 -32.66
C GLU A 20 -26.32 -21.02 -32.49
N ILE A 21 -26.68 -20.56 -31.29
CA ILE A 21 -26.73 -19.13 -30.96
C ILE A 21 -25.33 -18.50 -31.10
N LEU A 22 -24.28 -19.18 -30.62
CA LEU A 22 -22.91 -18.70 -30.71
C LEU A 22 -22.41 -18.65 -32.17
N ASP A 23 -22.75 -19.63 -33.00
CA ASP A 23 -22.44 -19.63 -34.43
C ASP A 23 -23.10 -18.45 -35.15
N ARG A 24 -24.40 -18.24 -34.93
CA ARG A 24 -25.12 -17.09 -35.47
C ARG A 24 -24.48 -15.77 -35.03
N MET A 25 -24.03 -15.69 -33.78
CA MET A 25 -23.36 -14.50 -33.25
C MET A 25 -21.96 -14.30 -33.84
N LEU A 26 -21.20 -15.37 -34.09
CA LEU A 26 -19.90 -15.28 -34.76
C LEU A 26 -20.06 -14.78 -36.20
N THR A 27 -21.05 -15.29 -36.94
CA THR A 27 -21.36 -14.80 -38.30
C THR A 27 -21.75 -13.32 -38.26
N ARG A 28 -22.59 -12.91 -37.30
CA ARG A 28 -22.96 -11.50 -37.12
C ARG A 28 -21.77 -10.63 -36.77
N LEU A 29 -20.84 -11.11 -35.94
CA LEU A 29 -19.62 -10.38 -35.61
C LEU A 29 -18.71 -10.22 -36.83
N ALA A 30 -18.61 -11.24 -37.68
CA ALA A 30 -17.80 -11.19 -38.91
C ALA A 30 -18.36 -10.21 -39.94
N LEU A 31 -19.69 -10.11 -40.05
CA LEU A 31 -20.39 -9.23 -40.99
C LEU A 31 -20.71 -7.84 -40.40
N CYS A 32 -20.37 -7.58 -39.14
CA CYS A 32 -20.71 -6.32 -38.48
C CYS A 32 -19.77 -5.20 -38.94
N ASP A 33 -20.37 -4.10 -39.39
CA ASP A 33 -19.68 -2.82 -39.58
C ASP A 33 -19.28 -2.21 -38.24
N ASP A 34 -18.24 -1.38 -38.24
CA ASP A 34 -17.67 -0.79 -37.03
C ASP A 34 -18.67 0.11 -36.27
N SER A 35 -19.58 0.78 -36.99
CA SER A 35 -20.62 1.64 -36.42
C SER A 35 -21.68 0.88 -35.61
N LYS A 36 -21.84 -0.43 -35.87
CA LYS A 36 -22.81 -1.30 -35.17
C LYS A 36 -22.13 -2.23 -34.15
N LEU A 37 -20.81 -2.15 -34.04
CA LEU A 37 -20.03 -3.05 -33.21
C LEU A 37 -20.34 -2.84 -31.72
N GLU A 38 -20.46 -1.59 -31.24
CA GLU A 38 -20.76 -1.31 -29.83
C GLU A 38 -22.10 -1.90 -29.35
N PRO A 39 -23.25 -1.66 -30.03
CA PRO A 39 -24.51 -2.30 -29.67
C PRO A 39 -24.48 -3.84 -29.75
N LEU A 40 -23.71 -4.40 -30.69
CA LEU A 40 -23.52 -5.84 -30.80
C LEU A 40 -22.75 -6.38 -29.60
N LEU A 41 -21.62 -5.75 -29.23
CA LEU A 41 -20.78 -6.13 -28.11
C LEU A 41 -21.50 -6.03 -26.77
N ALA A 42 -22.39 -5.05 -26.61
CA ALA A 42 -23.22 -4.90 -25.42
C ALA A 42 -24.03 -6.17 -25.08
N LYS A 43 -24.51 -6.88 -26.12
CA LYS A 43 -25.26 -8.14 -25.96
C LYS A 43 -24.34 -9.36 -26.03
N LEU A 44 -23.36 -9.33 -26.93
CA LEU A 44 -22.50 -10.47 -27.24
C LEU A 44 -21.59 -10.82 -26.06
N LEU A 45 -20.94 -9.84 -25.44
CA LEU A 45 -19.94 -10.10 -24.40
C LEU A 45 -20.53 -10.78 -23.15
N PRO A 46 -21.62 -10.29 -22.53
CA PRO A 46 -22.22 -10.96 -21.38
C PRO A 46 -22.71 -12.37 -21.71
N LEU A 47 -23.28 -12.58 -22.90
CA LEU A 47 -23.76 -13.90 -23.35
C LEU A 47 -22.60 -14.88 -23.57
N CYS A 48 -21.55 -14.47 -24.27
CA CYS A 48 -20.37 -15.31 -24.50
C CYS A 48 -19.71 -15.68 -23.18
N ILE A 49 -19.47 -14.71 -22.30
CA ILE A 49 -18.78 -14.97 -21.04
C ILE A 49 -19.62 -15.86 -20.12
N SER A 50 -20.94 -15.65 -20.00
CA SER A 50 -21.81 -16.54 -19.21
C SER A 50 -21.82 -17.97 -19.75
N SER A 51 -21.73 -18.14 -21.07
CA SER A 51 -21.68 -19.46 -21.73
C SER A 51 -20.40 -20.26 -21.44
N LEU A 52 -19.33 -19.63 -20.91
CA LEU A 52 -18.12 -20.34 -20.46
C LEU A 52 -18.40 -21.31 -19.28
N SER A 53 -19.52 -21.15 -18.59
CA SER A 53 -19.95 -22.08 -17.54
C SER A 53 -20.48 -23.41 -18.07
N SER A 54 -20.85 -23.51 -19.36
CA SER A 54 -21.31 -24.77 -19.98
C SER A 54 -20.25 -25.87 -19.83
N GLN A 55 -20.68 -27.12 -19.66
CA GLN A 55 -19.79 -28.27 -19.57
C GLN A 55 -19.33 -28.77 -20.95
N SER A 56 -19.96 -28.31 -22.03
CA SER A 56 -19.60 -28.70 -23.40
C SER A 56 -18.26 -28.09 -23.84
N PRO A 57 -17.25 -28.90 -24.21
CA PRO A 57 -15.99 -28.40 -24.77
C PRO A 57 -16.19 -27.63 -26.08
N ALA A 58 -17.18 -28.02 -26.89
CA ALA A 58 -17.49 -27.36 -28.17
C ALA A 58 -17.94 -25.91 -27.94
N VAL A 59 -18.88 -25.71 -27.01
CA VAL A 59 -19.36 -24.39 -26.60
C VAL A 59 -18.21 -23.51 -26.09
N ARG A 60 -17.37 -24.03 -25.20
CA ARG A 60 -16.21 -23.27 -24.69
C ARG A 60 -15.23 -22.88 -25.79
N LYS A 61 -14.91 -23.80 -26.70
CA LYS A 61 -14.02 -23.53 -27.85
C LYS A 61 -14.60 -22.41 -28.73
N LYS A 62 -15.89 -22.46 -29.01
CA LYS A 62 -16.59 -21.45 -29.81
C LYS A 62 -16.59 -20.08 -29.14
N VAL A 63 -16.85 -20.02 -27.82
CA VAL A 63 -16.77 -18.77 -27.07
C VAL A 63 -15.36 -18.18 -27.15
N LEU A 64 -14.31 -18.97 -26.96
CA LEU A 64 -12.93 -18.49 -27.03
C LEU A 64 -12.57 -17.95 -28.42
N GLU A 65 -13.07 -18.59 -29.48
CA GLU A 65 -12.96 -18.09 -30.86
C GLU A 65 -13.61 -16.71 -31.00
N ILE A 66 -14.86 -16.56 -30.56
CA ILE A 66 -15.58 -15.28 -30.60
C ILE A 66 -14.82 -14.19 -29.82
N LEU A 67 -14.40 -14.48 -28.58
CA LEU A 67 -13.67 -13.52 -27.75
C LEU A 67 -12.32 -13.13 -28.36
N SER A 68 -11.64 -14.04 -29.07
CA SER A 68 -10.42 -13.74 -29.84
C SER A 68 -10.69 -12.72 -30.96
N HIS A 69 -11.77 -12.90 -31.73
CA HIS A 69 -12.19 -11.94 -32.76
C HIS A 69 -12.58 -10.59 -32.17
N VAL A 70 -13.34 -10.59 -31.08
CA VAL A 70 -13.70 -9.36 -30.34
C VAL A 70 -12.43 -8.62 -29.91
N ASN A 71 -11.48 -9.32 -29.29
CA ASN A 71 -10.23 -8.71 -28.81
C ASN A 71 -9.42 -8.07 -29.93
N LYS A 72 -9.37 -8.67 -31.12
CA LYS A 72 -8.69 -8.08 -32.28
C LYS A 72 -9.32 -6.75 -32.69
N ARG A 73 -10.65 -6.71 -32.85
CA ARG A 73 -11.37 -5.50 -33.26
C ARG A 73 -11.33 -4.38 -32.20
N VAL A 74 -11.63 -4.74 -30.96
CA VAL A 74 -11.70 -3.80 -29.83
C VAL A 74 -10.33 -3.19 -29.48
N LYS A 75 -9.22 -3.88 -29.74
CA LYS A 75 -7.86 -3.32 -29.58
C LYS A 75 -7.51 -2.30 -30.66
N LEU A 76 -8.03 -2.45 -31.88
CA LEU A 76 -7.80 -1.51 -32.98
C LEU A 76 -8.66 -0.25 -32.84
N GLN A 77 -9.77 -0.34 -32.10
CA GLN A 77 -10.77 0.72 -31.99
C GLN A 77 -11.01 1.10 -30.52
N PRO A 78 -10.16 1.97 -29.93
CA PRO A 78 -10.27 2.35 -28.52
C PRO A 78 -11.53 3.17 -28.20
N GLN A 79 -12.23 3.70 -29.19
CA GLN A 79 -13.44 4.51 -29.01
C GLN A 79 -14.70 3.69 -28.71
N ILE A 80 -14.67 2.38 -28.96
CA ILE A 80 -15.86 1.52 -28.86
C ILE A 80 -16.14 1.16 -27.41
N GLY A 81 -17.30 1.57 -26.91
CA GLY A 81 -17.76 1.26 -25.56
C GLY A 81 -17.87 -0.25 -25.32
N LEU A 82 -17.62 -0.65 -24.08
CA LEU A 82 -17.90 -2.02 -23.60
C LEU A 82 -18.95 -1.96 -22.49
N PRO A 83 -19.81 -2.99 -22.34
CA PRO A 83 -20.93 -2.98 -21.39
C PRO A 83 -20.45 -3.16 -19.94
N LEU A 84 -19.88 -2.11 -19.35
CA LEU A 84 -19.24 -2.15 -18.04
C LEU A 84 -20.20 -2.61 -16.93
N SER A 85 -21.41 -2.03 -16.88
CA SER A 85 -22.43 -2.35 -15.87
C SER A 85 -22.83 -3.83 -15.90
N ASP A 86 -23.03 -4.40 -17.10
CA ASP A 86 -23.44 -5.81 -17.24
C ASP A 86 -22.27 -6.77 -16.96
N LEU A 87 -21.05 -6.40 -17.35
CA LEU A 87 -19.85 -7.16 -17.02
C LEU A 87 -19.61 -7.19 -15.50
N TRP A 88 -19.83 -6.08 -14.81
CA TRP A 88 -19.70 -6.00 -13.35
C TRP A 88 -20.77 -6.83 -12.62
N LYS A 89 -22.02 -6.79 -13.08
CA LYS A 89 -23.09 -7.66 -12.57
C LYS A 89 -22.75 -9.14 -12.77
N LEU A 90 -22.25 -9.50 -13.95
CA LEU A 90 -21.85 -10.88 -14.24
C LEU A 90 -20.68 -11.33 -13.35
N TYR A 91 -19.69 -10.47 -13.14
CA TYR A 91 -18.55 -10.73 -12.26
C TYR A 91 -18.97 -10.93 -10.79
N SER A 92 -19.87 -10.08 -10.31
CA SER A 92 -20.36 -10.09 -8.93
C SER A 92 -21.31 -11.28 -8.66
N GLY A 93 -22.19 -11.60 -9.61
CA GLY A 93 -23.16 -12.70 -9.49
C GLY A 93 -22.55 -14.10 -9.68
N SER A 94 -21.51 -14.23 -10.51
CA SER A 94 -20.94 -15.54 -10.88
C SER A 94 -19.85 -16.02 -9.92
N SER A 95 -20.02 -15.78 -8.61
CA SER A 95 -18.97 -16.03 -7.60
C SER A 95 -18.46 -17.47 -7.57
N ALA A 96 -19.25 -18.43 -8.06
CA ALA A 96 -18.92 -19.85 -8.06
C ALA A 96 -18.09 -20.32 -9.28
N VAL A 97 -17.93 -19.50 -10.33
CA VAL A 97 -17.31 -19.94 -11.60
C VAL A 97 -16.03 -19.13 -11.90
N PRO A 98 -14.83 -19.64 -11.56
CA PRO A 98 -13.57 -18.90 -11.72
C PRO A 98 -13.27 -18.45 -13.15
N ILE A 99 -13.59 -19.29 -14.15
CA ILE A 99 -13.35 -18.96 -15.56
C ILE A 99 -14.12 -17.70 -15.99
N ILE A 100 -15.37 -17.53 -15.54
CA ILE A 100 -16.17 -16.34 -15.83
C ILE A 100 -15.51 -15.09 -15.24
N ARG A 101 -15.07 -15.16 -13.98
CA ARG A 101 -14.41 -14.03 -13.30
C ARG A 101 -13.13 -13.58 -14.02
N ASN A 102 -12.31 -14.53 -14.46
CA ASN A 102 -11.05 -14.25 -15.15
C ASN A 102 -11.25 -13.56 -16.50
N PHE A 103 -12.31 -13.89 -17.24
CA PHE A 103 -12.64 -13.18 -18.47
C PHE A 103 -13.32 -11.84 -18.21
N CYS A 104 -14.28 -11.79 -17.28
CA CYS A 104 -14.94 -10.55 -16.88
C CYS A 104 -13.94 -9.47 -16.47
N ILE A 105 -12.96 -9.78 -15.63
CA ILE A 105 -12.02 -8.77 -15.11
C ILE A 105 -11.20 -8.11 -16.22
N VAL A 106 -10.80 -8.87 -17.25
CA VAL A 106 -10.06 -8.33 -18.41
C VAL A 106 -10.92 -7.35 -19.19
N TYR A 107 -12.19 -7.69 -19.45
CA TYR A 107 -13.09 -6.78 -20.16
C TYR A 107 -13.53 -5.59 -19.31
N ILE A 108 -13.64 -5.74 -18.00
CA ILE A 108 -13.89 -4.63 -17.06
C ILE A 108 -12.73 -3.64 -17.11
N GLU A 109 -11.48 -4.12 -17.02
CA GLU A 109 -10.29 -3.27 -17.13
C GLU A 109 -10.26 -2.50 -18.45
N MET A 110 -10.58 -3.17 -19.56
CA MET A 110 -10.68 -2.53 -20.88
C MET A 110 -11.85 -1.54 -20.96
N ALA A 111 -12.99 -1.83 -20.36
CA ALA A 111 -14.16 -0.96 -20.37
C ALA A 111 -13.90 0.36 -19.63
N PHE A 112 -13.26 0.30 -18.46
CA PHE A 112 -12.88 1.49 -17.68
C PHE A 112 -11.94 2.44 -18.43
N GLN A 113 -11.19 1.96 -19.42
CA GLN A 113 -10.34 2.84 -20.25
C GLN A 113 -11.15 3.64 -21.29
N ARG A 114 -12.38 3.23 -21.60
CA ARG A 114 -13.20 3.77 -22.69
C ARG A 114 -14.44 4.54 -22.24
N VAL A 115 -14.90 4.25 -21.03
CA VAL A 115 -16.05 4.93 -20.41
C VAL A 115 -15.74 6.40 -20.14
N ASN A 116 -16.75 7.27 -20.15
CA ASN A 116 -16.57 8.69 -19.85
C ASN A 116 -16.17 8.92 -18.37
N ALA A 117 -15.56 10.07 -18.07
CA ALA A 117 -15.04 10.35 -16.73
C ALA A 117 -16.10 10.26 -15.62
N LYS A 118 -17.33 10.76 -15.88
CA LYS A 118 -18.41 10.81 -14.88
C LYS A 118 -18.88 9.41 -14.49
N GLU A 119 -19.07 8.53 -15.46
CA GLU A 119 -19.49 7.15 -15.21
C GLU A 119 -18.39 6.35 -14.49
N LYS A 120 -17.11 6.57 -14.82
CA LYS A 120 -16.00 5.97 -14.05
C LYS A 120 -16.00 6.43 -12.59
N GLU A 121 -16.14 7.74 -12.38
CA GLU A 121 -16.19 8.39 -11.07
C GLU A 121 -17.30 7.79 -10.20
N ASP A 122 -18.47 7.58 -10.80
CA ASP A 122 -19.64 7.05 -10.13
C ASP A 122 -19.50 5.57 -9.73
N LEU A 123 -18.77 4.77 -10.51
CA LEU A 123 -18.62 3.32 -10.33
C LEU A 123 -17.41 2.93 -9.46
N ALA A 124 -16.37 3.75 -9.40
CA ALA A 124 -15.15 3.42 -8.65
C ALA A 124 -15.38 3.11 -7.15
N PRO A 125 -16.25 3.82 -6.41
CA PRO A 125 -16.58 3.46 -5.04
C PRO A 125 -17.27 2.09 -4.92
N ASP A 126 -18.11 1.73 -5.89
CA ASP A 126 -18.87 0.48 -5.90
C ASP A 126 -17.95 -0.73 -6.11
N LEU A 127 -16.88 -0.56 -6.89
CA LEU A 127 -15.84 -1.58 -7.07
C LEU A 127 -15.11 -1.93 -5.76
N LEU A 128 -15.05 -0.98 -4.82
CA LEU A 128 -14.34 -1.19 -3.56
C LEU A 128 -15.14 -2.05 -2.57
N MET A 129 -16.45 -2.14 -2.76
CA MET A 129 -17.33 -2.94 -1.90
C MET A 129 -17.02 -4.44 -2.05
N ASN A 130 -16.75 -5.12 -0.94
CA ASN A 130 -16.42 -6.55 -0.89
C ASN A 130 -15.12 -6.95 -1.63
N ILE A 131 -14.20 -6.01 -1.83
CA ILE A 131 -12.92 -6.29 -2.50
C ILE A 131 -12.12 -7.39 -1.78
N SER A 132 -12.18 -7.44 -0.45
CA SER A 132 -11.54 -8.47 0.39
C SER A 132 -11.96 -9.90 0.07
N LYS A 133 -13.14 -10.10 -0.53
CA LYS A 133 -13.67 -11.43 -0.89
C LYS A 133 -13.20 -11.92 -2.26
N LEU A 134 -12.51 -11.07 -3.02
CA LEU A 134 -12.06 -11.39 -4.36
C LEU A 134 -10.69 -12.09 -4.33
N PRO A 135 -10.33 -12.88 -5.36
CA PRO A 135 -8.97 -13.42 -5.50
C PRO A 135 -7.93 -12.29 -5.55
N LEU A 136 -6.74 -12.50 -4.95
CA LEU A 136 -5.68 -11.47 -4.84
C LEU A 136 -5.38 -10.78 -6.18
N GLN A 137 -5.21 -11.53 -7.25
CA GLN A 137 -4.95 -10.96 -8.59
C GLN A 137 -6.05 -9.98 -9.04
N HIS A 138 -7.31 -10.29 -8.76
CA HIS A 138 -8.43 -9.41 -9.10
C HIS A 138 -8.50 -8.20 -8.18
N GLN A 139 -8.19 -8.36 -6.89
CA GLN A 139 -8.09 -7.22 -5.97
C GLN A 139 -7.10 -6.20 -6.49
N GLU A 140 -5.92 -6.62 -6.93
CA GLU A 140 -4.90 -5.71 -7.45
C GLU A 140 -5.32 -5.01 -8.74
N ILE A 141 -5.94 -5.72 -9.68
CA ILE A 141 -6.46 -5.12 -10.92
C ILE A 141 -7.51 -4.06 -10.59
N ILE A 142 -8.46 -4.39 -9.72
CA ILE A 142 -9.54 -3.47 -9.31
C ILE A 142 -8.97 -2.25 -8.57
N LEU A 143 -8.03 -2.43 -7.65
CA LEU A 143 -7.39 -1.34 -6.92
C LEU A 143 -6.62 -0.40 -7.87
N ARG A 144 -5.93 -0.95 -8.88
CA ARG A 144 -5.27 -0.14 -9.94
C ARG A 144 -6.29 0.67 -10.74
N ILE A 145 -7.44 0.07 -11.10
CA ILE A 145 -8.52 0.78 -11.79
C ILE A 145 -9.05 1.91 -10.90
N ILE A 146 -9.39 1.63 -9.65
CA ILE A 146 -9.92 2.62 -8.69
C ILE A 146 -8.94 3.78 -8.54
N VAL A 147 -7.66 3.51 -8.26
CA VAL A 147 -6.65 4.56 -8.08
C VAL A 147 -6.42 5.36 -9.38
N LYS A 148 -6.49 4.73 -10.54
CA LYS A 148 -6.44 5.42 -11.82
C LYS A 148 -7.60 6.40 -11.97
N VAL A 149 -8.83 5.97 -11.70
CA VAL A 149 -10.02 6.84 -11.72
C VAL A 149 -9.88 7.99 -10.70
N ILE A 150 -9.41 7.68 -9.49
CA ILE A 150 -9.15 8.69 -8.46
C ILE A 150 -8.17 9.76 -8.95
N GLY A 151 -7.10 9.36 -9.65
CA GLY A 151 -6.16 10.31 -10.25
C GLY A 151 -6.80 11.15 -11.37
N GLU A 152 -7.57 10.52 -12.25
CA GLU A 152 -8.23 11.20 -13.38
C GLU A 152 -9.33 12.20 -12.92
N CYS A 153 -10.08 11.86 -11.87
CA CYS A 153 -11.31 12.56 -11.50
C CYS A 153 -11.22 13.38 -10.20
N HIS A 154 -10.29 13.09 -9.29
CA HIS A 154 -10.32 13.63 -7.92
C HIS A 154 -9.02 14.32 -7.46
N SER A 155 -8.05 14.52 -8.36
CA SER A 155 -6.77 15.15 -8.03
C SER A 155 -6.90 16.57 -7.48
N GLY A 156 -7.83 17.36 -8.03
CA GLY A 156 -8.15 18.70 -7.55
C GLY A 156 -9.07 18.68 -6.32
N LYS A 157 -10.30 18.18 -6.51
CA LYS A 157 -11.32 18.07 -5.47
C LYS A 157 -12.23 16.89 -5.78
N ILE A 158 -12.80 16.29 -4.73
CA ILE A 158 -13.84 15.27 -4.85
C ILE A 158 -15.23 15.90 -4.73
N CYS A 159 -16.17 15.46 -5.57
CA CYS A 159 -17.58 15.84 -5.49
C CYS A 159 -18.23 15.23 -4.24
N GLU A 160 -19.15 15.94 -3.59
CA GLU A 160 -19.81 15.48 -2.36
C GLU A 160 -20.63 14.19 -2.58
N GLU A 161 -21.25 14.04 -3.75
CA GLU A 161 -22.02 12.84 -4.11
C GLU A 161 -21.15 11.59 -4.15
N VAL A 162 -19.96 11.70 -4.73
CA VAL A 162 -18.99 10.59 -4.86
C VAL A 162 -18.27 10.34 -3.53
N ALA A 163 -17.95 11.41 -2.79
CA ALA A 163 -17.44 11.30 -1.42
C ALA A 163 -18.41 10.51 -0.53
N ALA A 164 -19.72 10.77 -0.64
CA ALA A 164 -20.74 10.03 0.10
C ALA A 164 -20.76 8.53 -0.26
N LYS A 165 -20.46 8.17 -1.51
CA LYS A 165 -20.32 6.76 -1.92
C LYS A 165 -19.09 6.10 -1.29
N TYR A 166 -17.92 6.75 -1.30
CA TYR A 166 -16.73 6.22 -0.63
C TYR A 166 -16.94 6.05 0.89
N LYS A 167 -17.67 6.95 1.54
CA LYS A 167 -18.05 6.82 2.96
C LYS A 167 -18.92 5.58 3.25
N LYS A 168 -19.69 5.08 2.29
CA LYS A 168 -20.55 3.89 2.45
C LYS A 168 -19.76 2.59 2.51
N VAL A 169 -18.49 2.57 2.11
CA VAL A 169 -17.61 1.41 2.27
C VAL A 169 -17.36 1.23 3.76
N LYS A 170 -18.10 0.34 4.43
CA LYS A 170 -18.05 0.14 5.90
C LYS A 170 -17.18 -1.04 6.34
N ASN A 171 -16.94 -2.00 5.48
CA ASN A 171 -16.19 -3.21 5.82
C ASN A 171 -14.73 -2.82 6.18
N PRO A 172 -14.24 -3.17 7.37
CA PRO A 172 -12.89 -2.82 7.82
C PRO A 172 -11.80 -3.45 6.94
N GLN A 173 -11.99 -4.69 6.46
CA GLN A 173 -11.00 -5.36 5.61
C GLN A 173 -10.89 -4.70 4.23
N ASP A 174 -12.01 -4.28 3.65
CA ASP A 174 -12.01 -3.56 2.37
C ASP A 174 -11.29 -2.21 2.50
N ARG A 175 -11.54 -1.48 3.60
CA ARG A 175 -10.86 -0.21 3.91
C ARG A 175 -9.36 -0.41 4.10
N GLU A 176 -8.97 -1.43 4.85
CA GLU A 176 -7.57 -1.71 5.14
C GLU A 176 -6.79 -2.06 3.87
N LEU A 177 -7.33 -2.95 3.03
CA LEU A 177 -6.72 -3.28 1.73
C LEU A 177 -6.60 -2.07 0.81
N PHE A 178 -7.61 -1.20 0.81
CA PHE A 178 -7.58 0.04 0.02
C PHE A 178 -6.50 1.00 0.50
N ILE A 179 -6.44 1.24 1.82
CA ILE A 179 -5.48 2.18 2.42
C ILE A 179 -4.05 1.66 2.28
N GLU A 180 -3.85 0.35 2.43
CA GLU A 180 -2.56 -0.29 2.18
C GLU A 180 -2.11 -0.07 0.73
N PHE A 181 -3.01 -0.30 -0.25
CA PHE A 181 -2.72 -0.04 -1.66
C PHE A 181 -2.45 1.45 -1.95
N CYS A 182 -3.20 2.35 -1.32
CA CYS A 182 -2.99 3.78 -1.40
C CYS A 182 -1.63 4.19 -0.82
N LEU A 183 -1.22 3.63 0.33
CA LEU A 183 0.10 3.84 0.92
C LEU A 183 1.20 3.39 -0.04
N HIS A 184 1.06 2.20 -0.66
CA HIS A 184 2.02 1.74 -1.66
C HIS A 184 2.11 2.69 -2.86
N THR A 185 0.98 3.26 -3.29
CA THR A 185 0.94 4.24 -4.38
C THR A 185 1.59 5.58 -3.99
N ILE A 186 1.39 6.04 -2.75
CA ILE A 186 2.04 7.25 -2.22
C ILE A 186 3.56 7.05 -2.13
N LEU A 187 4.02 5.91 -1.64
CA LEU A 187 5.45 5.58 -1.55
C LEU A 187 6.10 5.34 -2.92
N TYR A 188 5.31 4.94 -3.92
CA TYR A 188 5.84 4.67 -5.25
C TYR A 188 6.46 5.93 -5.86
N GLN A 189 7.69 5.76 -6.33
CA GLN A 189 8.44 6.74 -7.09
C GLN A 189 8.89 6.09 -8.39
N ARG A 190 8.90 6.86 -9.48
CA ARG A 190 9.44 6.34 -10.73
C ARG A 190 10.95 6.22 -10.59
N VAL A 191 11.47 5.01 -10.76
CA VAL A 191 12.91 4.80 -10.80
C VAL A 191 13.40 5.23 -12.17
N SER A 192 14.34 6.17 -12.23
CA SER A 192 15.13 6.43 -13.44
C SER A 192 15.92 5.17 -13.80
N GLN A 193 16.32 5.01 -15.07
CA GLN A 193 16.90 3.77 -15.65
C GLN A 193 18.14 3.20 -14.91
N SER A 194 18.68 3.90 -13.89
CA SER A 194 19.74 3.45 -12.99
C SER A 194 19.23 2.59 -11.82
N GLY A 195 18.60 1.45 -12.13
CA GLY A 195 18.62 0.22 -11.30
C GLY A 195 18.16 0.24 -9.83
N GLY A 196 17.53 1.30 -9.32
CA GLY A 196 17.02 1.35 -7.95
C GLY A 196 15.62 0.72 -7.80
N PHE A 197 15.24 0.36 -6.58
CA PHE A 197 13.83 0.10 -6.22
C PHE A 197 13.33 1.27 -5.37
N PRO A 198 12.05 1.68 -5.49
CA PRO A 198 11.51 2.75 -4.66
C PRO A 198 11.64 2.41 -3.17
N PRO A 199 12.21 3.31 -2.36
CA PRO A 199 12.41 3.06 -0.94
C PRO A 199 11.08 2.90 -0.20
N GLY A 200 11.01 2.01 0.78
CA GLY A 200 9.79 1.72 1.54
C GLY A 200 8.86 0.71 0.87
N LEU A 201 9.23 0.14 -0.28
CA LEU A 201 8.45 -0.87 -1.00
C LEU A 201 9.27 -2.13 -1.30
N SER A 202 8.56 -3.24 -1.47
CA SER A 202 9.07 -4.50 -2.03
C SER A 202 8.82 -4.58 -3.55
N ILE A 203 9.45 -5.55 -4.21
CA ILE A 203 9.27 -5.80 -5.65
C ILE A 203 7.79 -6.15 -5.94
N ALA A 204 7.20 -7.02 -5.12
CA ALA A 204 5.80 -7.40 -5.24
C ALA A 204 4.87 -6.18 -5.08
N GLN A 205 5.14 -5.29 -4.11
CA GLN A 205 4.34 -4.08 -3.90
C GLN A 205 4.46 -3.09 -5.07
N VAL A 206 5.66 -2.94 -5.64
CA VAL A 206 5.87 -2.13 -6.84
C VAL A 206 5.06 -2.69 -8.01
N ASN A 207 5.14 -4.00 -8.26
CA ASN A 207 4.40 -4.68 -9.32
C ASN A 207 2.88 -4.60 -9.11
N ARG A 208 2.43 -4.65 -7.85
CA ARG A 208 1.02 -4.46 -7.48
C ARG A 208 0.51 -3.08 -7.89
N VAL A 209 1.32 -2.02 -7.74
CA VAL A 209 0.95 -0.63 -8.11
C VAL A 209 1.03 -0.39 -9.63
N THR A 210 2.09 -0.85 -10.29
CA THR A 210 2.35 -0.57 -11.72
C THR A 210 1.60 -1.53 -12.65
N GLY A 211 1.41 -2.78 -12.24
CA GLY A 211 0.90 -3.83 -13.11
C GLY A 211 1.86 -4.10 -14.28
N LYS A 212 1.35 -4.08 -15.51
CA LYS A 212 2.13 -4.39 -16.71
C LYS A 212 2.87 -3.19 -17.31
N GLN A 213 2.55 -1.97 -16.89
CA GLN A 213 3.03 -0.74 -17.52
C GLN A 213 3.56 0.23 -16.45
N GLN A 214 4.71 0.85 -16.72
CA GLN A 214 5.21 1.91 -15.85
C GLN A 214 4.33 3.16 -15.96
N LEU A 215 4.10 3.81 -14.82
CA LEU A 215 3.32 5.03 -14.71
C LEU A 215 4.15 6.26 -15.09
N GLN A 216 3.53 7.20 -15.80
CA GLN A 216 4.16 8.49 -16.13
C GLN A 216 4.15 9.42 -14.91
N SER A 217 5.12 10.34 -14.84
CA SER A 217 5.29 11.23 -13.67
C SER A 217 4.03 12.06 -13.38
N HIS A 218 3.38 12.58 -14.42
CA HIS A 218 2.12 13.31 -14.27
C HIS A 218 1.00 12.42 -13.71
N GLU A 219 0.85 11.18 -14.20
CA GLU A 219 -0.17 10.25 -13.70
C GLU A 219 0.06 9.90 -12.22
N ILE A 220 1.32 9.73 -11.81
CA ILE A 220 1.67 9.47 -10.41
C ILE A 220 1.23 10.65 -9.53
N LEU A 221 1.58 11.88 -9.91
CA LEU A 221 1.18 13.09 -9.18
C LEU A 221 -0.35 13.18 -9.03
N GLN A 222 -1.10 13.02 -10.12
CA GLN A 222 -2.56 13.10 -10.10
C GLN A 222 -3.16 12.02 -9.18
N ARG A 223 -2.66 10.78 -9.27
CA ARG A 223 -3.10 9.67 -8.39
C ARG A 223 -2.82 9.95 -6.92
N LYS A 224 -1.62 10.45 -6.57
CA LYS A 224 -1.26 10.77 -5.18
C LYS A 224 -2.17 11.85 -4.59
N LEU A 225 -2.39 12.94 -5.32
CA LEU A 225 -3.30 14.01 -4.87
C LEU A 225 -4.74 13.53 -4.75
N GLY A 226 -5.22 12.76 -5.74
CA GLY A 226 -6.56 12.19 -5.71
C GLY A 226 -6.77 11.26 -4.52
N ILE A 227 -5.79 10.40 -4.22
CA ILE A 227 -5.81 9.51 -3.05
C ILE A 227 -5.97 10.34 -1.77
N LEU A 228 -5.18 11.40 -1.59
CA LEU A 228 -5.26 12.24 -0.39
C LEU A 228 -6.65 12.87 -0.23
N ASN A 229 -7.26 13.31 -1.33
CA ASN A 229 -8.61 13.88 -1.32
C ASN A 229 -9.70 12.83 -1.00
N VAL A 230 -9.63 11.64 -1.61
CA VAL A 230 -10.58 10.55 -1.35
C VAL A 230 -10.45 10.04 0.09
N ILE A 231 -9.23 9.81 0.57
CA ILE A 231 -8.99 9.33 1.95
C ILE A 231 -9.46 10.37 2.97
N GLN A 232 -9.27 11.67 2.72
CA GLN A 232 -9.86 12.71 3.55
C GLN A 232 -11.40 12.60 3.56
N ALA A 233 -12.02 12.43 2.40
CA ALA A 233 -13.46 12.32 2.26
C ALA A 233 -14.04 11.06 2.92
N MET A 234 -13.28 9.99 3.05
CA MET A 234 -13.73 8.75 3.71
C MET A 234 -13.86 8.89 5.24
N GLU A 235 -13.28 9.92 5.86
CA GLU A 235 -13.36 10.18 7.32
C GLU A 235 -12.99 8.95 8.17
N LEU A 236 -11.84 8.36 7.85
CA LEU A 236 -11.33 7.16 8.50
C LEU A 236 -10.66 7.47 9.84
N ALA A 237 -10.45 6.42 10.65
CA ALA A 237 -9.77 6.53 11.94
C ALA A 237 -8.35 7.10 11.76
N PRO A 238 -7.90 8.05 12.61
CA PRO A 238 -6.59 8.67 12.52
C PRO A 238 -5.43 7.66 12.41
N GLU A 239 -5.44 6.61 13.23
CA GLU A 239 -4.40 5.57 13.30
C GLU A 239 -4.24 4.82 11.97
N LEU A 240 -5.36 4.64 11.24
CA LEU A 240 -5.38 3.89 9.99
C LEU A 240 -4.76 4.70 8.84
N VAL A 241 -4.99 6.01 8.81
CA VAL A 241 -4.50 6.92 7.75
C VAL A 241 -3.16 7.56 8.07
N TYR A 242 -2.71 7.48 9.33
CA TYR A 242 -1.48 8.10 9.81
C TYR A 242 -0.23 7.75 8.98
N PRO A 243 0.05 6.46 8.65
CA PRO A 243 1.22 6.11 7.86
C PRO A 243 1.18 6.71 6.44
N LEU A 244 -0.01 6.78 5.85
CA LEU A 244 -0.23 7.34 4.51
C LEU A 244 0.06 8.84 4.48
N TYR A 245 -0.46 9.60 5.46
CA TYR A 245 -0.22 11.04 5.53
C TYR A 245 1.24 11.39 5.84
N ILE A 246 1.91 10.59 6.66
CA ILE A 246 3.36 10.77 6.88
C ILE A 246 4.12 10.55 5.59
N ALA A 247 3.90 9.45 4.89
CA ALA A 247 4.56 9.14 3.63
C ALA A 247 4.36 10.27 2.60
N ALA A 248 3.12 10.80 2.48
CA ALA A 248 2.82 11.91 1.60
C ALA A 248 3.52 13.22 2.00
N SER A 249 3.72 13.45 3.30
CA SER A 249 4.34 14.67 3.82
C SER A 249 5.87 14.74 3.63
N VAL A 250 6.47 13.72 3.02
CA VAL A 250 7.90 13.62 2.68
C VAL A 250 8.08 13.14 1.23
N ASP A 251 7.07 13.37 0.39
CA ASP A 251 7.08 13.01 -1.03
C ASP A 251 8.16 13.82 -1.80
N CYS A 252 8.39 13.47 -3.07
CA CYS A 252 9.26 14.24 -3.95
C CYS A 252 8.53 15.43 -4.59
N GLU A 253 7.20 15.38 -4.66
CA GLU A 253 6.38 16.40 -5.29
C GLU A 253 5.81 17.38 -4.25
N GLU A 254 6.18 18.66 -4.36
CA GLU A 254 5.78 19.74 -3.44
C GLU A 254 4.25 19.83 -3.19
N PRO A 255 3.37 19.69 -4.21
CA PRO A 255 1.92 19.69 -3.97
C PRO A 255 1.46 18.56 -3.05
N VAL A 256 2.09 17.38 -3.15
CA VAL A 256 1.77 16.21 -2.32
C VAL A 256 2.27 16.43 -0.90
N ILE A 257 3.47 17.00 -0.72
CA ILE A 257 4.03 17.36 0.59
C ILE A 257 3.09 18.30 1.34
N LYS A 258 2.73 19.43 0.73
CA LYS A 258 1.83 20.44 1.35
C LYS A 258 0.51 19.81 1.77
N ARG A 259 -0.06 18.99 0.91
CA ARG A 259 -1.33 18.31 1.17
C ARG A 259 -1.23 17.25 2.28
N GLY A 260 -0.16 16.46 2.27
CA GLY A 260 0.13 15.47 3.29
C GLY A 260 0.31 16.11 4.67
N GLU A 261 1.05 17.22 4.77
CA GLU A 261 1.23 17.95 6.03
C GLU A 261 -0.07 18.56 6.56
N GLU A 262 -0.88 19.12 5.67
CA GLU A 262 -2.18 19.66 6.04
C GLU A 262 -3.07 18.57 6.64
N LEU A 263 -3.17 17.41 5.99
CA LEU A 263 -3.98 16.29 6.44
C LEU A 263 -3.43 15.65 7.72
N LEU A 264 -2.10 15.53 7.83
CA LEU A 264 -1.46 15.02 9.04
C LEU A 264 -1.82 15.87 10.26
N LYS A 265 -1.79 17.21 10.13
CA LYS A 265 -2.13 18.15 11.20
C LYS A 265 -3.63 18.22 11.50
N LYS A 266 -4.49 18.20 10.46
CA LYS A 266 -5.94 18.41 10.63
C LYS A 266 -6.72 17.13 10.94
N LYS A 267 -6.30 15.98 10.41
CA LYS A 267 -7.07 14.72 10.45
C LYS A 267 -6.38 13.62 11.25
N ALA A 268 -5.07 13.71 11.44
CA ALA A 268 -4.28 12.70 12.13
C ALA A 268 -3.64 13.19 13.44
N SER A 269 -3.93 14.40 13.89
CA SER A 269 -3.38 14.97 15.13
C SER A 269 -3.82 14.22 16.40
N GLY A 270 -5.02 13.62 16.38
CA GLY A 270 -5.55 12.82 17.48
C GLY A 270 -5.13 11.34 17.46
N ALA A 271 -4.24 10.92 16.56
CA ALA A 271 -3.82 9.51 16.47
C ALA A 271 -3.10 9.06 17.74
N ASN A 272 -3.49 7.90 18.27
CA ASN A 272 -2.83 7.29 19.41
C ASN A 272 -1.45 6.73 19.01
N LEU A 273 -0.38 7.46 19.35
CA LEU A 273 1.01 7.03 19.07
C LEU A 273 1.49 5.88 19.96
N ASP A 274 0.67 5.38 20.88
CA ASP A 274 0.96 4.17 21.65
C ASP A 274 0.15 2.95 21.18
N ASP A 275 -0.61 3.07 20.09
CA ASP A 275 -1.24 1.92 19.44
C ASP A 275 -0.17 1.01 18.80
N LEU A 276 -0.17 -0.26 19.21
CA LEU A 276 0.84 -1.24 18.77
C LEU A 276 0.74 -1.53 17.27
N ASN A 277 -0.46 -1.55 16.68
CA ASN A 277 -0.61 -1.82 15.25
C ASN A 277 -0.06 -0.66 14.41
N LEU A 278 -0.35 0.58 14.81
CA LEU A 278 0.23 1.76 14.20
C LEU A 278 1.76 1.76 14.31
N ILE A 279 2.29 1.58 15.52
CA ILE A 279 3.75 1.58 15.74
C ILE A 279 4.45 0.48 14.94
N ASN A 280 3.87 -0.72 14.84
CA ASN A 280 4.41 -1.79 13.99
C ASN A 280 4.46 -1.38 12.51
N ARG A 281 3.41 -0.72 11.99
CA ARG A 281 3.40 -0.21 10.61
C ARG A 281 4.47 0.88 10.40
N LEU A 282 4.64 1.78 11.37
CA LEU A 282 5.67 2.82 11.30
C LEU A 282 7.09 2.23 11.36
N PHE A 283 7.33 1.21 12.17
CA PHE A 283 8.61 0.49 12.17
C PHE A 283 8.86 -0.25 10.87
N LEU A 284 7.84 -0.85 10.25
CA LEU A 284 7.98 -1.47 8.93
C LEU A 284 8.40 -0.44 7.88
N LEU A 285 7.81 0.77 7.90
CA LEU A 285 8.22 1.86 7.01
C LEU A 285 9.67 2.34 7.28
N PHE A 286 10.10 2.32 8.53
CA PHE A 286 11.45 2.73 8.91
C PHE A 286 12.51 1.67 8.57
N ASN A 287 12.35 0.47 9.12
CA ASN A 287 13.33 -0.62 9.06
C ASN A 287 13.24 -1.42 7.75
N GLY A 288 12.07 -1.48 7.11
CA GLY A 288 11.78 -2.47 6.08
C GLY A 288 11.67 -3.89 6.68
N THR A 289 11.76 -4.90 5.83
CA THR A 289 11.76 -6.30 6.26
C THR A 289 13.18 -6.73 6.63
N VAL A 290 13.49 -6.76 7.94
CA VAL A 290 14.82 -7.12 8.47
C VAL A 290 14.77 -8.48 9.18
N GLY A 291 15.74 -9.37 8.87
CA GLY A 291 15.97 -10.59 9.67
C GLY A 291 15.14 -11.83 9.30
N VAL A 292 14.46 -11.84 8.15
CA VAL A 292 13.75 -13.04 7.67
C VAL A 292 14.61 -13.74 6.60
N GLU A 293 15.48 -14.66 7.04
CA GLU A 293 16.37 -15.42 6.14
C GLU A 293 15.61 -16.23 5.08
N ASN A 294 14.36 -16.61 5.37
CA ASN A 294 13.49 -17.40 4.49
C ASN A 294 12.38 -16.62 3.77
N ALA A 295 12.37 -15.28 3.83
CA ALA A 295 11.37 -14.51 3.07
C ALA A 295 11.76 -14.42 1.61
N ASP A 296 10.80 -14.71 0.71
CA ASP A 296 10.93 -14.50 -0.73
C ASP A 296 11.48 -13.11 -1.00
N SER A 297 12.59 -13.03 -1.74
CA SER A 297 13.27 -11.77 -2.05
C SER A 297 12.35 -10.73 -2.66
N GLU A 298 11.29 -11.15 -3.37
CA GLU A 298 10.28 -10.27 -3.96
C GLU A 298 9.35 -9.60 -2.94
N SER A 299 9.15 -10.22 -1.77
CA SER A 299 8.27 -9.73 -0.70
C SER A 299 8.97 -8.79 0.27
N ARG A 300 10.31 -8.74 0.26
CA ARG A 300 11.10 -7.96 1.20
C ARG A 300 10.95 -6.47 0.94
N VAL A 301 10.42 -5.76 1.94
CA VAL A 301 10.23 -4.30 1.89
C VAL A 301 11.56 -3.62 2.15
N SER A 302 11.98 -2.75 1.23
CA SER A 302 13.15 -1.91 1.45
C SER A 302 12.90 -0.85 2.54
N PRO A 303 13.91 -0.43 3.32
CA PRO A 303 13.74 0.64 4.29
C PRO A 303 13.28 1.95 3.62
N GLY A 304 12.51 2.76 4.35
CA GLY A 304 12.08 4.08 3.88
C GLY A 304 13.24 5.03 3.56
N ASN A 305 12.95 6.07 2.78
CA ASN A 305 13.93 7.08 2.42
C ASN A 305 14.37 7.91 3.65
N TYR A 306 15.45 8.68 3.48
CA TYR A 306 16.00 9.50 4.57
C TYR A 306 14.97 10.47 5.18
N ALA A 307 14.20 11.18 4.35
CA ALA A 307 13.22 12.16 4.82
C ALA A 307 12.11 11.51 5.66
N LEU A 308 11.61 10.35 5.23
CA LEU A 308 10.64 9.53 5.95
C LEU A 308 11.22 9.06 7.29
N LYS A 309 12.43 8.50 7.27
CA LYS A 309 13.11 8.06 8.50
C LYS A 309 13.27 9.19 9.51
N ALA A 310 13.75 10.35 9.07
CA ALA A 310 13.92 11.52 9.95
C ALA A 310 12.59 11.96 10.58
N LYS A 311 11.49 11.97 9.82
CA LYS A 311 10.16 12.33 10.33
C LYS A 311 9.64 11.29 11.33
N LEU A 312 9.83 10.01 11.05
CA LEU A 312 9.45 8.90 11.93
C LEU A 312 10.20 8.93 13.27
N MET A 313 11.50 9.28 13.28
CA MET A 313 12.27 9.38 14.53
C MET A 313 11.63 10.35 15.54
N SER A 314 11.19 11.52 15.07
CA SER A 314 10.53 12.51 15.93
C SER A 314 9.22 12.00 16.54
N ILE A 315 8.55 11.06 15.87
CA ILE A 315 7.31 10.43 16.33
C ILE A 315 7.62 9.33 17.35
N PHE A 316 8.66 8.52 17.10
CA PHE A 316 9.08 7.48 18.04
C PHE A 316 9.54 8.05 19.38
N CYS A 317 10.19 9.22 19.39
CA CYS A 317 10.53 9.98 20.61
C CYS A 317 9.32 10.50 21.40
N ARG A 318 8.09 10.19 20.98
CA ARG A 318 6.85 10.54 21.69
C ARG A 318 6.00 9.32 22.04
N SER A 319 6.49 8.12 21.77
CA SER A 319 5.75 6.86 21.91
C SER A 319 6.46 5.96 22.91
N ILE A 320 5.74 5.59 23.97
CA ILE A 320 6.20 4.59 24.95
C ILE A 320 6.10 3.20 24.32
N ALA A 321 5.09 2.94 23.49
CA ALA A 321 4.99 1.69 22.74
C ALA A 321 6.20 1.48 21.83
N ALA A 322 6.66 2.53 21.13
CA ALA A 322 7.86 2.47 20.30
C ALA A 322 9.13 2.18 21.11
N ALA A 323 9.22 2.69 22.34
CA ALA A 323 10.35 2.39 23.23
C ALA A 323 10.38 0.92 23.70
N ASN A 324 9.23 0.24 23.67
CA ASN A 324 9.06 -1.12 24.18
C ASN A 324 8.89 -2.18 23.08
N ASN A 325 9.05 -1.82 21.80
CA ASN A 325 8.79 -2.70 20.66
C ASN A 325 10.04 -3.45 20.18
N PHE A 326 10.52 -4.38 21.00
CA PHE A 326 11.61 -5.26 20.61
C PHE A 326 11.13 -6.33 19.59
N PRO A 327 11.90 -6.62 18.52
CA PRO A 327 13.26 -6.15 18.21
C PRO A 327 13.32 -4.88 17.34
N SER A 328 12.19 -4.34 16.89
CA SER A 328 12.13 -3.21 15.94
C SER A 328 12.80 -1.93 16.46
N THR A 329 12.68 -1.64 17.75
CA THR A 329 13.36 -0.52 18.43
C THR A 329 14.88 -0.63 18.30
N LEU A 330 15.43 -1.82 18.57
CA LEU A 330 16.87 -2.09 18.49
C LEU A 330 17.37 -1.93 17.05
N GLN A 331 16.65 -2.52 16.08
CA GLN A 331 16.97 -2.40 14.65
C GLN A 331 16.95 -0.93 14.20
N CYS A 332 15.99 -0.13 14.68
CA CYS A 332 15.88 1.28 14.36
C CYS A 332 17.09 2.07 14.86
N ILE A 333 17.50 1.89 16.11
CA ILE A 333 18.67 2.56 16.70
C ILE A 333 19.95 2.21 15.92
N PHE A 334 20.21 0.92 15.69
CA PHE A 334 21.40 0.48 14.95
C PHE A 334 21.35 0.92 13.48
N GLY A 335 20.16 0.96 12.87
CA GLY A 335 19.94 1.50 11.54
C GLY A 335 20.29 2.99 11.43
N CYS A 336 20.04 3.79 12.48
CA CYS A 336 20.47 5.18 12.54
C CYS A 336 21.98 5.33 12.72
N ILE A 337 22.60 4.54 13.60
CA ILE A 337 24.02 4.69 13.95
C ILE A 337 24.93 4.14 12.86
N TYR A 338 24.62 2.95 12.34
CA TYR A 338 25.49 2.15 11.47
C TYR A 338 24.89 1.82 10.10
N GLY A 339 23.64 2.19 9.83
CA GLY A 339 22.98 1.85 8.58
C GLY A 339 23.63 2.48 7.36
N ASN A 340 23.61 1.76 6.24
CA ASN A 340 24.05 2.27 4.94
C ASN A 340 23.21 3.49 4.55
N GLY A 341 23.88 4.61 4.21
CA GLY A 341 23.21 5.88 3.86
C GLY A 341 22.73 6.71 5.05
N THR A 342 23.20 6.43 6.28
CA THR A 342 22.97 7.31 7.43
C THR A 342 23.67 8.66 7.28
N THR A 343 23.07 9.71 7.84
CA THR A 343 23.61 11.08 7.87
C THR A 343 23.92 11.50 9.30
N SER A 344 24.69 12.58 9.49
CA SER A 344 24.93 13.15 10.83
C SER A 344 23.63 13.45 11.57
N ARG A 345 22.64 14.00 10.86
CA ARG A 345 21.31 14.28 11.40
C ARG A 345 20.53 13.02 11.77
N LEU A 346 20.59 11.94 10.97
CA LEU A 346 19.91 10.70 11.33
C LEU A 346 20.56 10.04 12.55
N LYS A 347 21.90 10.08 12.66
CA LYS A 347 22.63 9.62 13.85
C LYS A 347 22.20 10.39 15.11
N GLN A 348 22.07 11.71 15.00
CA GLN A 348 21.59 12.55 16.09
C GLN A 348 20.18 12.14 16.54
N LEU A 349 19.23 12.03 15.60
CA LEU A 349 17.86 11.61 15.89
C LEU A 349 17.80 10.18 16.48
N GLY A 350 18.65 9.27 15.99
CA GLY A 350 18.79 7.93 16.54
C GLY A 350 19.29 7.92 17.99
N MET A 351 20.24 8.81 18.31
CA MET A 351 20.77 8.91 19.68
C MET A 351 19.77 9.58 20.61
N GLU A 352 19.03 10.61 20.16
CA GLU A 352 17.90 11.18 20.89
C GLU A 352 16.83 10.12 21.20
N PHE A 353 16.50 9.26 20.22
CA PHE A 353 15.58 8.15 20.46
C PHE A 353 16.15 7.11 21.43
N THR A 354 17.47 6.91 21.43
CA THR A 354 18.12 6.02 22.40
C THR A 354 17.95 6.54 23.83
N VAL A 355 18.12 7.84 24.04
CA VAL A 355 17.80 8.51 25.32
C VAL A 355 16.34 8.25 25.71
N TRP A 356 15.40 8.42 24.77
CA TRP A 356 13.98 8.16 25.00
C TRP A 356 13.70 6.71 25.41
N VAL A 357 14.32 5.74 24.72
CA VAL A 357 14.19 4.32 25.02
C VAL A 357 14.70 4.02 26.42
N PHE A 358 15.89 4.48 26.78
CA PHE A 358 16.43 4.26 28.13
C PHE A 358 15.62 4.93 29.22
N LYS A 359 14.97 6.07 28.94
CA LYS A 359 14.09 6.73 29.88
C LYS A 359 12.74 6.01 30.08
N HIS A 360 12.14 5.48 29.02
CA HIS A 360 10.73 5.04 29.04
C HIS A 360 10.50 3.54 28.87
N ALA A 361 11.50 2.77 28.40
CA ALA A 361 11.34 1.33 28.24
C ALA A 361 11.18 0.62 29.60
N LYS A 362 10.40 -0.45 29.60
CA LYS A 362 10.23 -1.37 30.73
C LYS A 362 11.54 -2.10 30.98
N ILE A 363 11.80 -2.44 32.24
CA ILE A 363 13.07 -3.07 32.64
C ILE A 363 13.31 -4.41 31.92
N GLU A 364 12.24 -5.17 31.64
CA GLU A 364 12.32 -6.44 30.90
C GLU A 364 12.83 -6.25 29.48
N GLN A 365 12.32 -5.23 28.79
CA GLN A 365 12.77 -4.88 27.43
C GLN A 365 14.20 -4.32 27.46
N LEU A 366 14.51 -3.46 28.44
CA LEU A 366 15.87 -2.92 28.62
C LEU A 366 16.91 -3.99 28.89
N LYS A 367 16.58 -5.08 29.60
CA LYS A 367 17.52 -6.20 29.80
C LYS A 367 17.92 -6.86 28.47
N LEU A 368 17.02 -6.91 27.48
CA LEU A 368 17.27 -7.50 26.18
C LEU A 368 18.11 -6.59 25.28
N MET A 369 17.78 -5.30 25.23
CA MET A 369 18.39 -4.36 24.27
C MET A 369 19.51 -3.49 24.86
N GLY A 370 19.48 -3.21 26.16
CA GLY A 370 20.36 -2.25 26.83
C GLY A 370 21.86 -2.57 26.72
N PRO A 371 22.31 -3.80 27.04
CA PRO A 371 23.73 -4.16 26.88
C PRO A 371 24.21 -4.04 25.43
N VAL A 372 23.35 -4.42 24.48
CA VAL A 372 23.65 -4.38 23.04
C VAL A 372 23.77 -2.93 22.56
N ILE A 373 22.81 -2.08 22.93
CA ILE A 373 22.83 -0.65 22.60
C ILE A 373 24.06 0.03 23.24
N LEU A 374 24.40 -0.27 24.49
CA LEU A 374 25.59 0.28 25.17
C LEU A 374 26.87 -0.03 24.39
N SER A 375 27.06 -1.30 24.00
CA SER A 375 28.21 -1.71 23.18
C SER A 375 28.26 -0.96 21.85
N GLY A 376 27.10 -0.73 21.22
CA GLY A 376 26.98 0.11 20.03
C GLY A 376 27.36 1.57 20.28
N ILE A 377 26.88 2.19 21.36
CA ILE A 377 27.22 3.59 21.66
C ILE A 377 28.74 3.73 21.87
N MET A 378 29.36 2.85 22.67
CA MET A 378 30.80 2.90 22.94
C MET A 378 31.62 2.79 21.64
N LYS A 379 31.33 1.77 20.83
CA LYS A 379 31.98 1.61 19.52
C LYS A 379 31.75 2.80 18.60
N SER A 380 30.59 3.46 18.69
CA SER A 380 30.35 4.68 17.91
C SER A 380 31.20 5.84 18.40
N LEU A 381 31.41 6.00 19.71
CA LEU A 381 32.21 7.08 20.30
C LEU A 381 33.71 6.91 19.99
N ASP A 382 34.23 5.69 20.06
CA ASP A 382 35.64 5.37 19.76
C ASP A 382 36.05 5.74 18.33
N ASN A 383 35.09 5.66 17.39
CA ASN A 383 35.32 5.93 15.98
C ASN A 383 35.21 7.42 15.60
N TYR A 384 34.96 8.34 16.55
CA TYR A 384 34.88 9.78 16.24
C TYR A 384 36.27 10.44 16.28
N PRO A 385 36.77 10.98 15.16
CA PRO A 385 38.03 11.74 15.17
C PRO A 385 37.90 12.98 16.07
N SER A 386 38.95 13.25 16.83
CA SER A 386 39.05 14.34 17.81
C SER A 386 39.21 15.73 17.19
N SER A 387 39.39 15.82 15.86
CA SER A 387 39.60 17.07 15.13
C SER A 387 38.39 17.38 14.24
N GLU A 388 37.78 18.54 14.47
CA GLU A 388 36.63 19.13 13.76
C GLU A 388 35.27 18.41 13.93
N ALA A 389 34.75 18.42 15.17
CA ALA A 389 33.35 18.06 15.42
C ALA A 389 32.41 19.20 15.01
N ASP A 390 31.75 19.04 13.85
CA ASP A 390 30.51 19.73 13.46
C ASP A 390 29.51 19.80 14.65
N ALA A 391 28.68 20.83 14.72
CA ALA A 391 27.72 21.02 15.82
C ALA A 391 26.86 19.77 16.04
N THR A 392 26.44 19.12 14.95
CA THR A 392 25.70 17.85 14.95
C THR A 392 26.47 16.72 15.64
N ALA A 393 27.79 16.64 15.44
CA ALA A 393 28.63 15.61 16.06
C ALA A 393 28.77 15.82 17.58
N ARG A 394 28.78 17.07 18.04
CA ARG A 394 28.76 17.39 19.48
C ARG A 394 27.44 17.00 20.11
N GLU A 395 26.32 17.24 19.43
CA GLU A 395 25.00 16.82 19.89
C GLU A 395 24.88 15.28 19.95
N VAL A 396 25.40 14.56 18.96
CA VAL A 396 25.47 13.08 18.99
C VAL A 396 26.24 12.60 20.22
N LYS A 397 27.41 13.18 20.51
CA LYS A 397 28.19 12.85 21.72
C LYS A 397 27.43 13.16 23.01
N THR A 398 26.76 14.30 23.06
CA THR A 398 25.95 14.72 24.22
C THR A 398 24.85 13.69 24.50
N TYR A 399 24.08 13.31 23.48
CA TYR A 399 23.04 12.29 23.63
C TYR A 399 23.60 10.90 23.94
N ALA A 400 24.78 10.56 23.43
CA ALA A 400 25.46 9.30 23.72
C ALA A 400 25.81 9.20 25.21
N PHE A 401 26.48 10.23 25.74
CA PHE A 401 26.84 10.30 27.15
C PHE A 401 25.61 10.35 28.06
N GLN A 402 24.58 11.13 27.68
CA GLN A 402 23.30 11.12 28.38
C GLN A 402 22.64 9.74 28.41
N SER A 403 22.69 9.02 27.29
CA SER A 403 22.16 7.65 27.20
C SER A 403 22.91 6.70 28.13
N ILE A 404 24.25 6.78 28.16
CA ILE A 404 25.09 5.98 29.06
C ILE A 404 24.74 6.27 30.52
N GLY A 405 24.65 7.54 30.91
CA GLY A 405 24.29 7.94 32.28
C GLY A 405 22.92 7.44 32.71
N LEU A 406 21.90 7.55 31.84
CA LEU A 406 20.56 7.01 32.11
C LEU A 406 20.56 5.49 32.24
N LEU A 407 21.32 4.80 31.38
CA LEU A 407 21.43 3.35 31.45
C LEU A 407 22.13 2.91 32.74
N ALA A 408 23.19 3.61 33.17
CA ALA A 408 23.88 3.33 34.41
C ALA A 408 22.97 3.49 35.63
N GLN A 409 22.10 4.51 35.66
CA GLN A 409 21.11 4.68 36.72
C GLN A 409 20.08 3.56 36.75
N ARG A 410 19.59 3.13 35.58
CA ARG A 410 18.52 2.11 35.49
C ARG A 410 19.05 0.66 35.55
N MET A 411 20.31 0.43 35.17
CA MET A 411 20.98 -0.87 35.16
C MET A 411 22.44 -0.75 35.66
N PRO A 412 22.65 -0.49 36.97
CA PRO A 412 24.00 -0.31 37.53
C PRO A 412 24.92 -1.53 37.36
N HIS A 413 24.34 -2.74 37.36
CA HIS A 413 25.07 -4.00 37.22
C HIS A 413 25.86 -4.13 35.91
N LEU A 414 25.50 -3.37 34.87
CA LEU A 414 26.24 -3.38 33.60
C LEU A 414 27.59 -2.65 33.70
N PHE A 415 27.74 -1.76 34.68
CA PHE A 415 28.92 -0.91 34.83
C PHE A 415 29.83 -1.38 35.98
N SER A 416 29.34 -2.24 36.87
CA SER A 416 30.08 -2.74 38.03
C SER A 416 31.19 -3.75 37.72
N CYS A 417 31.22 -4.34 36.52
CA CYS A 417 32.20 -5.38 36.15
C CYS A 417 33.31 -4.91 35.20
N THR A 418 33.30 -3.63 34.81
CA THR A 418 34.24 -3.04 33.85
C THR A 418 34.85 -1.80 34.50
N MET A 419 35.98 -1.97 35.20
CA MET A 419 36.68 -0.86 35.87
C MET A 419 37.01 0.29 34.91
N ASN A 420 37.21 0.03 33.61
CA ASN A 420 37.45 1.06 32.60
C ASN A 420 36.20 1.90 32.25
N LEU A 421 34.98 1.35 32.38
CA LEU A 421 33.74 2.07 32.06
C LEU A 421 33.34 3.07 33.15
N ALA A 422 33.83 2.87 34.38
CA ALA A 422 33.57 3.77 35.50
C ALA A 422 34.38 5.07 35.38
N GLU A 423 35.60 5.04 34.85
CA GLU A 423 36.43 6.24 34.61
C GLU A 423 35.81 7.14 33.53
N ASP A 424 35.42 6.58 32.38
CA ASP A 424 34.76 7.32 31.30
C ASP A 424 33.38 7.86 31.72
N ALA A 425 32.62 7.10 32.52
CA ALA A 425 31.33 7.56 33.05
C ALA A 425 31.48 8.62 34.16
N LEU A 426 32.55 8.58 34.96
CA LEU A 426 32.84 9.62 35.96
C LEU A 426 33.30 10.92 35.30
N GLU A 427 34.12 10.88 34.25
CA GLU A 427 34.47 12.08 33.47
C GLU A 427 33.22 12.78 32.92
N VAL A 428 32.23 12.00 32.47
CA VAL A 428 30.95 12.53 31.97
C VAL A 428 30.11 13.19 33.06
N VAL A 429 30.06 12.62 34.26
CA VAL A 429 29.36 13.22 35.41
C VAL A 429 30.07 14.48 35.90
N LEU A 430 31.40 14.57 35.73
CA LEU A 430 32.21 15.74 36.07
C LEU A 430 32.20 16.84 34.99
N MET A 431 31.80 16.52 33.76
CA MET A 431 31.67 17.47 32.64
C MET A 431 30.26 18.08 32.48
N MET A 432 29.26 17.63 33.25
CA MET A 432 27.95 18.27 33.40
C MET A 432 27.92 19.17 34.62
#